data_AF-A0A0B2UUZ3-F1
#
_entry.id   AF-A0A0B2UUZ3-F1
#
_cell.length_a   1.000
_cell.length_b   1.000
_cell.length_c   1.000
_cell.angle_alpha   90.00
_cell.angle_beta   90.00
_cell.angle_gamma   90.00
#
_symmetry.space_group_name_H-M   'P 1'
#
loop_
_entity.id
_entity.type
_entity.pdbx_description
1 polymer ?
#
loop_
_entity_poly.entity_id
_entity_poly.type
_entity_poly.pdbx_seq_one_letter_code
_entity_poly.pdbx_strand_id
1 'polypeptide(L)'
;MKAAAITVNAYWKPRHTIFVLGNEYRGQIRDDIRDESQQNRDILLVDIVDCYRNMTLKSAAILQWISAFCNSSRFFLQGDPDSIIFHQNTLDFLEKQDEAKAQIFGSCCFRAKVFRERGSKWLVLCCWFVGVLLFGVLILANCKEQVMRPRV
;
A
#
# COMPACT_ATOMS: atom_id res chain seq x y z
N MET A 1 -0.99 -11.93 -9.51
CA MET A 1 -0.99 -10.46 -9.64
C MET A 1 -1.73 -9.90 -8.44
N LYS A 2 -1.03 -9.30 -7.48
CA LYS A 2 -1.69 -8.61 -6.37
C LYS A 2 -1.46 -7.12 -6.52
N ALA A 3 -2.38 -6.44 -7.19
CA ALA A 3 -2.27 -5.00 -7.38
C ALA A 3 -2.76 -4.28 -6.12
N ALA A 4 -1.92 -3.46 -5.51
CA ALA A 4 -2.40 -2.53 -4.49
C ALA A 4 -2.95 -1.30 -5.20
N ALA A 5 -4.17 -0.88 -4.87
CA ALA A 5 -4.76 0.34 -5.40
C ALA A 5 -4.43 1.50 -4.45
N ILE A 6 -3.82 2.56 -5.01
CA ILE A 6 -3.53 3.82 -4.33
C ILE A 6 -4.56 4.85 -4.80
N THR A 7 -5.44 5.33 -3.91
CA THR A 7 -6.27 6.51 -4.24
C THR A 7 -5.63 7.75 -3.64
N VAL A 8 -5.28 8.71 -4.50
CA VAL A 8 -4.74 10.01 -4.09
C VAL A 8 -5.83 11.08 -4.27
N ASN A 9 -6.14 11.79 -3.18
CA ASN A 9 -7.07 12.92 -3.06
C ASN A 9 -8.55 12.56 -2.80
N ALA A 10 -9.13 13.20 -1.79
CA ALA A 10 -10.47 12.96 -1.25
C ALA A 10 -11.55 13.95 -1.77
N TYR A 11 -11.22 14.84 -2.71
CA TYR A 11 -12.23 15.71 -3.32
C TYR A 11 -12.73 15.16 -4.65
N TRP A 12 -14.05 14.89 -4.69
CA TRP A 12 -14.93 14.64 -5.84
C TRP A 12 -14.21 14.09 -7.10
N LYS A 13 -14.37 12.77 -7.30
CA LYS A 13 -13.62 11.82 -8.16
C LYS A 13 -12.25 11.38 -7.60
N PRO A 14 -11.98 10.07 -7.43
CA PRO A 14 -10.61 9.59 -7.25
C PRO A 14 -9.81 10.01 -8.49
N ARG A 15 -8.95 11.03 -8.37
CA ARG A 15 -8.25 11.61 -9.52
C ARG A 15 -7.17 10.67 -10.05
N HIS A 16 -6.57 9.87 -9.18
CA HIS A 16 -5.51 8.94 -9.53
C HIS A 16 -5.66 7.66 -8.70
N THR A 17 -6.02 6.56 -9.36
CA THR A 17 -5.82 5.21 -8.88
C THR A 17 -4.50 4.71 -9.46
N ILE A 18 -3.62 4.17 -8.64
CA ILE A 18 -2.36 3.56 -9.11
C ILE A 18 -2.33 2.10 -8.69
N PHE A 19 -2.06 1.21 -9.64
CA PHE A 19 -1.86 -0.22 -9.44
C PHE A 19 -0.37 -0.52 -9.25
N VAL A 20 -0.04 -1.13 -8.12
CA VAL A 20 1.36 -1.42 -7.79
C VAL A 20 1.66 -2.88 -8.08
N LEU A 21 2.62 -3.14 -8.96
CA LEU A 21 3.02 -4.47 -9.40
C LEU A 21 4.48 -4.75 -9.04
N GLY A 22 4.75 -5.97 -8.58
CA GLY A 22 6.11 -6.46 -8.43
C GLY A 22 6.58 -7.18 -9.69
N ASN A 23 7.87 -7.46 -9.77
CA ASN A 23 8.44 -8.23 -10.86
C ASN A 23 8.18 -9.74 -10.69
N GLU A 24 8.28 -10.50 -11.76
CA GLU A 24 8.29 -11.95 -11.69
C GLU A 24 9.65 -12.48 -11.19
N TYR A 25 9.69 -13.74 -10.76
CA TYR A 25 10.90 -14.40 -10.23
C TYR A 25 12.11 -14.40 -11.21
N ARG A 26 11.88 -14.06 -12.49
CA ARG A 26 12.91 -14.01 -13.54
C ARG A 26 13.25 -12.59 -14.01
N GLY A 27 12.71 -11.57 -13.36
CA GLY A 27 12.96 -10.18 -13.75
C GLY A 27 12.25 -9.75 -15.04
N GLN A 28 11.38 -10.61 -15.60
CA GLN A 28 10.68 -10.36 -16.85
C GLN A 28 9.34 -9.71 -16.55
N ILE A 29 9.16 -8.49 -17.06
CA ILE A 29 7.87 -7.84 -17.14
C ILE A 29 7.15 -8.44 -18.34
N ARG A 30 5.90 -8.86 -18.15
CA ARG A 30 5.08 -9.39 -19.25
C ARG A 30 4.70 -8.29 -20.23
N ASP A 31 4.59 -8.64 -21.51
CA ASP A 31 4.25 -7.69 -22.57
C ASP A 31 2.85 -7.07 -22.37
N ASP A 32 1.90 -7.84 -21.83
CA ASP A 32 0.55 -7.36 -21.49
C ASP A 32 0.56 -6.19 -20.49
N ILE A 33 1.38 -6.26 -19.44
CA ILE A 33 1.56 -5.18 -18.45
C ILE A 33 2.19 -3.95 -19.11
N ARG A 34 3.11 -4.16 -20.06
CA ARG A 34 3.76 -3.06 -20.76
C ARG A 34 2.77 -2.31 -21.66
N ASP A 35 1.89 -3.04 -22.33
CA ASP A 35 0.84 -2.48 -23.17
C ASP A 35 -0.22 -1.76 -22.31
N GLU A 36 -0.66 -2.38 -21.21
CA GLU A 36 -1.59 -1.77 -20.25
C GLU A 36 -1.01 -0.46 -19.66
N SER A 37 0.27 -0.48 -19.27
CA SER A 37 0.97 0.69 -18.74
C SER A 37 1.03 1.83 -19.74
N GLN A 38 1.27 1.54 -21.02
CA GLN A 38 1.28 2.55 -22.08
C GLN A 38 -0.10 3.17 -22.31
N GLN A 39 -1.16 2.35 -22.20
CA GLN A 39 -2.52 2.77 -22.45
C GLN A 39 -3.13 3.56 -21.29
N ASN A 40 -2.99 3.06 -20.05
CA ASN A 40 -3.70 3.60 -18.88
C ASN A 40 -2.84 4.50 -17.99
N ARG A 41 -1.51 4.34 -18.02
CA ARG A 41 -0.54 5.15 -17.25
C ARG A 41 -0.80 5.20 -15.74
N ASP A 42 -1.36 4.12 -15.21
CA ASP A 42 -1.76 3.95 -13.81
C ASP A 42 -1.00 2.81 -13.11
N ILE A 43 0.09 2.32 -13.70
CA ILE A 43 0.88 1.21 -13.16
C ILE A 43 2.19 1.71 -12.57
N LEU A 44 2.45 1.36 -11.29
CA LEU A 44 3.73 1.48 -10.63
C LEU A 44 4.41 0.11 -10.53
N LEU A 45 5.47 -0.09 -11.31
CA LEU A 45 6.32 -1.28 -11.24
C LEU A 45 7.42 -1.07 -10.19
N VAL A 46 7.46 -1.94 -9.19
CA VAL A 46 8.51 -1.99 -8.17
C VAL A 46 9.39 -3.21 -8.39
N ASP A 47 10.71 -3.02 -8.23
CA ASP A 47 11.71 -4.08 -8.40
C ASP A 47 11.76 -5.01 -7.17
N ILE A 48 10.65 -5.71 -6.95
CA ILE A 48 10.43 -6.66 -5.87
C ILE A 48 9.69 -7.85 -6.46
N VAL A 49 10.15 -9.06 -6.18
CA VAL A 49 9.45 -10.28 -6.61
C VAL A 49 8.04 -10.32 -6.00
N ASP A 50 7.00 -10.36 -6.85
CA ASP A 50 5.59 -10.32 -6.42
C ASP A 50 5.19 -11.65 -5.77
N CYS A 51 5.37 -11.72 -4.45
CA CYS A 51 4.98 -12.87 -3.64
C CYS A 51 4.41 -12.42 -2.29
N TYR A 52 3.61 -13.29 -1.67
CA TYR A 52 2.93 -12.96 -0.41
C TYR A 52 3.89 -12.49 0.70
N ARG A 53 5.07 -13.10 0.76
CA ARG A 53 6.10 -12.78 1.74
C ARG A 53 6.68 -11.37 1.57
N ASN A 54 6.66 -10.84 0.36
CA ASN A 54 7.22 -9.55 0.01
C ASN A 54 6.18 -8.43 0.03
N MET A 55 4.94 -8.70 0.45
CA MET A 55 3.90 -7.68 0.56
C MET A 55 4.31 -6.51 1.45
N THR A 56 5.04 -6.77 2.54
CA THR A 56 5.56 -5.70 3.43
C THR A 56 6.57 -4.80 2.71
N LEU A 57 7.47 -5.39 1.90
CA LEU A 57 8.42 -4.62 1.09
C LEU A 57 7.69 -3.79 0.03
N LYS A 58 6.64 -4.37 -0.57
CA LYS A 58 5.77 -3.68 -1.52
C LYS A 58 5.08 -2.47 -0.88
N SER A 59 4.50 -2.63 0.32
CA SER A 59 3.92 -1.51 1.08
C SER A 59 4.97 -0.45 1.43
N ALA A 60 6.17 -0.85 1.84
CA ALA A 60 7.25 0.11 2.11
C ALA A 60 7.65 0.91 0.86
N ALA A 61 7.74 0.25 -0.30
CA ALA A 61 8.03 0.90 -1.57
C ALA A 61 6.93 1.87 -2.00
N ILE A 62 5.66 1.52 -1.74
CA ILE A 62 4.51 2.42 -1.96
C ILE A 62 4.65 3.69 -1.12
N LEU A 63 4.96 3.55 0.16
CA LEU A 63 5.15 4.70 1.05
C LEU A 63 6.30 5.59 0.58
N GLN A 64 7.42 5.01 0.17
CA GLN A 64 8.55 5.77 -0.38
C GLN A 64 8.15 6.53 -1.65
N TRP A 65 7.42 5.89 -2.56
CA TRP A 65 6.94 6.52 -3.79
C TRP A 65 5.98 7.69 -3.50
N ILE A 66 5.03 7.50 -2.57
CA ILE A 66 4.10 8.57 -2.17
C ILE A 66 4.87 9.74 -1.55
N SER A 67 5.84 9.45 -0.67
CA SER A 67 6.70 10.48 -0.06
C SER A 67 7.44 11.31 -1.12
N ALA A 68 7.95 10.66 -2.16
CA ALA A 68 8.74 11.33 -3.20
C ALA A 68 7.88 12.12 -4.20
N PHE A 69 6.67 11.64 -4.54
CA PHE A 69 5.90 12.15 -5.68
C PHE A 69 4.56 12.80 -5.32
N CYS A 70 4.03 12.59 -4.10
CA CYS A 70 2.68 13.02 -3.71
C CYS A 70 2.66 14.06 -2.57
N ASN A 71 3.44 15.13 -2.70
CA ASN A 71 3.59 16.19 -1.69
C ASN A 71 2.32 17.00 -1.38
N SER A 72 1.32 16.97 -2.25
CA SER A 72 0.06 17.73 -2.09
C SER A 72 -1.12 16.86 -1.66
N SER A 73 -0.89 15.57 -1.36
CA SER A 73 -1.97 14.64 -1.01
C SER A 73 -2.33 14.73 0.47
N ARG A 74 -3.65 14.83 0.76
CA ARG A 74 -4.17 14.88 2.15
C ARG A 74 -4.28 13.49 2.78
N PHE A 75 -4.67 12.52 1.97
CA PHE A 75 -4.91 11.15 2.39
C PHE A 75 -4.39 10.18 1.33
N PHE A 76 -3.93 9.03 1.80
CA PHE A 76 -3.57 7.89 0.99
C PHE A 76 -4.36 6.66 1.46
N LEU A 77 -4.90 5.92 0.51
CA LEU A 77 -5.60 4.67 0.73
C LEU A 77 -4.86 3.54 0.03
N GLN A 78 -4.43 2.54 0.77
CA GLN A 78 -3.92 1.27 0.25
C GLN A 78 -4.97 0.19 0.42
N GLY A 79 -5.33 -0.50 -0.66
CA GLY A 79 -6.19 -1.69 -0.61
C GLY A 79 -5.61 -2.85 -1.41
N ASP A 80 -6.03 -4.06 -1.07
CA ASP A 80 -5.82 -5.26 -1.88
C ASP A 80 -6.78 -5.27 -3.09
N PRO A 81 -6.47 -5.97 -4.19
CA PRO A 81 -7.31 -5.96 -5.39
C PRO A 81 -8.65 -6.69 -5.19
N ASP A 82 -8.76 -7.51 -4.14
CA ASP A 82 -9.98 -8.19 -3.72
C ASP A 82 -10.74 -7.43 -2.61
N SER A 83 -10.32 -6.20 -2.29
CA SER A 83 -10.99 -5.34 -1.33
C SER A 83 -12.00 -4.40 -2.00
N ILE A 84 -13.17 -4.24 -1.37
CA ILE A 84 -14.20 -3.29 -1.80
C ILE A 84 -14.09 -2.04 -0.93
N ILE A 85 -13.97 -0.88 -1.56
CA ILE A 85 -13.91 0.41 -0.88
C ILE A 85 -15.21 1.18 -1.12
N PHE A 86 -15.93 1.49 -0.03
CA PHE A 86 -17.14 2.32 -0.08
C PHE A 86 -16.76 3.80 -0.11
N HIS A 87 -16.64 4.35 -1.32
CA HIS A 87 -16.09 5.70 -1.54
C HIS A 87 -16.74 6.79 -0.67
N GLN A 88 -18.07 6.89 -0.64
CA GLN A 88 -18.79 7.93 0.10
C GLN A 88 -18.51 7.85 1.61
N ASN A 89 -18.65 6.67 2.19
CA ASN A 89 -18.39 6.45 3.62
C ASN A 89 -16.94 6.76 3.99
N THR A 90 -15.99 6.43 3.09
CA THR A 90 -14.58 6.76 3.30
C THR A 90 -14.34 8.27 3.25
N LEU A 91 -14.97 8.99 2.31
CA LEU A 91 -14.86 10.44 2.24
C LEU A 91 -15.45 11.12 3.49
N ASP A 92 -16.68 10.75 3.88
CA ASP A 92 -17.34 11.29 5.07
C ASP A 92 -16.53 11.03 6.36
N PHE A 93 -15.81 9.91 6.41
CA PHE A 93 -14.90 9.59 7.50
C PHE A 93 -13.65 10.47 7.48
N LEU A 94 -13.03 10.63 6.31
CA LEU A 94 -11.79 11.40 6.13
C LEU A 94 -11.98 12.89 6.38
N GLU A 95 -13.12 13.46 5.98
CA GLU A 95 -13.45 14.88 6.22
C GLU A 95 -13.52 15.25 7.70
N LYS A 96 -13.75 14.27 8.58
CA LYS A 96 -13.83 14.47 10.03
C LYS A 96 -12.49 14.32 10.75
N GLN A 97 -11.41 13.95 10.03
CA GLN A 97 -10.12 13.69 10.64
C GLN A 97 -9.27 14.96 10.78
N ASP A 98 -8.47 14.99 11.83
CA ASP A 98 -7.52 16.08 12.11
C ASP A 98 -6.26 15.89 11.27
N GLU A 99 -6.17 16.65 10.19
CA GLU A 99 -5.05 16.58 9.25
C GLU A 99 -3.73 17.02 9.86
N ALA A 100 -3.72 17.70 11.00
CA ALA A 100 -2.46 18.10 11.63
C ALA A 100 -1.68 16.92 12.22
N LYS A 101 -2.30 15.74 12.34
CA LYS A 101 -1.70 14.56 12.97
C LYS A 101 -1.42 13.48 11.93
N ALA A 102 -0.26 12.84 12.06
CA ALA A 102 0.02 11.59 11.36
C ALA A 102 -0.87 10.50 11.97
N GLN A 103 -1.82 10.00 11.20
CA GLN A 103 -2.78 8.99 11.66
C GLN A 103 -2.85 7.82 10.69
N ILE A 104 -3.03 6.63 11.26
CA ILE A 104 -3.19 5.37 10.53
C ILE A 104 -4.53 4.78 10.93
N PHE A 105 -5.41 4.57 9.95
CA PHE A 105 -6.71 3.94 10.15
C PHE A 105 -6.76 2.60 9.46
N GLY A 106 -7.39 1.62 10.10
CA GLY A 106 -7.56 0.28 9.58
C GLY A 106 -7.97 -0.71 10.67
N SER A 107 -8.18 -1.96 10.27
CA SER A 107 -8.42 -3.05 11.21
C SER A 107 -7.09 -3.50 11.84
N CYS A 108 -6.98 -3.42 13.16
CA CYS A 108 -5.78 -3.80 13.89
C CYS A 108 -5.96 -5.15 14.60
N CYS A 109 -5.12 -6.12 14.25
CA CYS A 109 -5.03 -7.39 14.97
C CYS A 109 -3.99 -7.27 16.10
N PHE A 110 -4.40 -6.72 17.23
CA PHE A 110 -3.51 -6.57 18.38
C PHE A 110 -3.19 -7.93 19.02
N ARG A 111 -1.91 -8.14 19.41
CA ARG A 111 -1.42 -9.38 20.05
C ARG A 111 -1.68 -10.67 19.25
N ALA A 112 -1.71 -10.58 17.92
CA ALA A 112 -1.80 -11.75 17.06
C ALA A 112 -0.62 -12.71 17.33
N LYS A 113 -0.93 -14.00 17.50
CA LYS A 113 0.10 -15.03 17.64
C LYS A 113 0.68 -15.35 16.27
N VAL A 114 1.99 -15.58 16.23
CA VAL A 114 2.67 -16.06 15.03
C VAL A 114 2.22 -17.49 14.76
N PHE A 115 1.66 -17.75 13.58
CA PHE A 115 1.29 -19.10 13.17
C PHE A 115 2.56 -19.90 12.85
N ARG A 116 2.79 -20.98 13.60
CA ARG A 116 3.96 -21.88 13.46
C ARG A 116 3.60 -23.25 12.86
N GLU A 117 2.32 -23.47 12.55
CA GLU A 117 1.82 -24.74 12.04
C GLU A 117 2.05 -24.89 10.53
N ARG A 118 2.58 -26.05 10.10
CA ARG A 118 2.95 -26.30 8.69
C ARG A 118 1.78 -26.27 7.70
N GLY A 119 0.56 -26.51 8.16
CA GLY A 119 -0.66 -26.44 7.33
C GLY A 119 -1.25 -25.04 7.19
N SER A 120 -0.74 -24.05 7.94
CA SER A 120 -1.27 -22.69 7.88
C SER A 120 -0.69 -21.94 6.68
N LYS A 121 -1.58 -21.26 5.94
CA LYS A 121 -1.20 -20.25 4.93
C LYS A 121 -0.24 -19.19 5.49
N TRP A 122 -0.32 -18.94 6.81
CA TRP A 122 0.35 -17.87 7.54
C TRP A 122 1.61 -18.32 8.28
N LEU A 123 2.15 -19.51 7.95
CA LEU A 123 3.32 -20.09 8.59
C LEU A 123 4.53 -19.15 8.55
N VAL A 124 5.09 -18.85 9.72
CA VAL A 124 6.38 -18.17 9.86
C VAL A 124 7.37 -19.09 10.56
N LEU A 125 8.50 -19.40 9.89
CA LEU A 125 9.58 -20.19 10.47
C LEU A 125 10.34 -19.42 11.57
N CYS A 126 11.02 -20.15 12.47
CA CYS A 126 11.47 -19.65 13.78
C CYS A 126 12.21 -18.28 13.75
N CYS A 127 12.98 -17.98 12.71
CA CYS A 127 13.86 -16.81 12.62
C CYS A 127 13.28 -15.57 11.90
N TRP A 128 11.98 -15.52 11.59
CA TRP A 128 11.44 -14.54 10.63
C TRP A 128 10.51 -13.45 11.18
N PHE A 129 10.39 -13.23 12.49
CA PHE A 129 9.36 -12.30 13.01
C PHE A 129 9.86 -11.11 13.84
N VAL A 130 9.56 -9.90 13.34
CA VAL A 130 9.48 -8.63 14.09
C VAL A 130 8.30 -7.84 13.49
N GLY A 131 7.23 -7.55 14.26
CA GLY A 131 6.24 -6.53 13.86
C GLY A 131 4.76 -6.82 14.09
N VAL A 132 3.93 -5.86 13.68
CA VAL A 132 2.46 -5.84 13.78
C VAL A 132 1.85 -6.28 12.44
N LEU A 133 0.78 -7.07 12.47
CA LEU A 133 -0.03 -7.41 11.29
C LEU A 133 -1.18 -6.42 11.13
N LEU A 134 -1.19 -5.71 10.00
CA LEU A 134 -2.35 -4.96 9.51
C LEU A 134 -2.98 -5.79 8.39
N PHE A 135 -4.29 -6.03 8.48
CA PHE A 135 -5.05 -6.74 7.46
C PHE A 135 -5.98 -5.78 6.72
N GLY A 136 -6.00 -5.89 5.39
CA GLY A 136 -6.94 -5.16 4.54
C GLY A 136 -6.53 -3.72 4.25
N VAL A 137 -7.54 -2.85 4.17
CA VAL A 137 -7.39 -1.46 3.72
C VAL A 137 -6.71 -0.62 4.78
N LEU A 138 -5.61 0.03 4.40
CA LEU A 138 -4.84 0.95 5.23
C LEU A 138 -5.08 2.38 4.75
N ILE A 139 -5.51 3.26 5.65
CA ILE A 139 -5.65 4.68 5.37
C ILE A 139 -4.57 5.44 6.14
N LEU A 140 -3.75 6.19 5.42
CA LEU A 140 -2.79 7.11 6.01
C LEU A 140 -3.27 8.54 5.81
N ALA A 141 -3.39 9.27 6.92
CA ALA A 141 -3.72 10.69 6.92
C ALA A 141 -2.46 11.51 7.20
N ASN A 142 -2.24 12.48 6.31
CA ASN A 142 -1.18 13.49 6.25
C ASN A 142 0.27 12.99 6.03
N CYS A 143 0.77 13.25 4.82
CA CYS A 143 2.19 13.26 4.48
C CYS A 143 2.69 14.72 4.48
N LYS A 144 2.98 15.26 5.67
CA LYS A 144 3.89 16.41 5.78
C LYS A 144 5.29 15.88 6.05
N GLU A 145 6.05 15.68 4.99
CA GLU A 145 7.50 15.51 5.08
C GLU A 145 8.11 16.86 5.53
N GLN A 146 8.47 16.98 6.81
CA GLN A 146 9.33 18.06 7.28
C GLN A 146 10.59 17.54 8.01
N VAL A 147 10.85 16.22 8.10
CA VAL A 147 12.11 15.73 8.68
C VAL A 147 12.54 14.38 8.10
N MET A 148 13.01 14.36 6.85
CA MET A 148 14.07 13.45 6.40
C MET A 148 15.12 14.31 5.71
N ARG A 149 15.87 15.09 6.50
CA ARG A 149 17.10 15.70 6.01
C ARG A 149 18.06 14.56 5.67
N PRO A 150 18.63 14.52 4.45
CA PRO A 150 19.68 13.57 4.14
C PRO A 150 20.83 13.82 5.12
N ARG A 151 21.26 12.75 5.81
CA ARG A 151 22.58 12.76 6.44
C ARG A 151 23.59 12.73 5.31
N VAL A 152 24.35 13.83 5.23
CA VAL A 152 25.62 13.95 4.50
C VAL A 152 26.55 12.81 4.89
#